data_AF-A0A179IPR6-F1
#
_entry.id   AF-A0A179IPR6-F1
#
_cell.length_a   1.000
_cell.length_b   1.000
_cell.length_c   1.000
_cell.angle_alpha   90.00
_cell.angle_beta   90.00
_cell.angle_gamma   90.00
#
_symmetry.space_group_name_H-M   'P 1'
#
loop_
_entity.id
_entity.type
_entity.pdbx_description
1 polymer ?
#
loop_
_entity_poly.entity_id
_entity_poly.type
_entity_poly.pdbx_seq_one_letter_code
_entity_poly.pdbx_strand_id
1 'polypeptide(L)'
;MESGKILPFRSRSAPWSDAETRKLRVEVEDVIRELPEGYRETARQIEAALRAAYPESAILTALMLWALFAVMTKPRTRKRAVDVAAMVYLMSQFFDEVPRSQKEVAQRYGVSPSSVTRRAQELADFFVDVLDDVESLGERLEGDGDDDDGGRGDFEGDEAEDRDENEWGKAGGRRADVEGEEAEWTAEAYDGGGPAPIVAPPFPSDAKIGERYSFLLHAYLEAHGIEDEEGLQEVVRKFNADPDFFERQESPDPRFKAQMLLYDAWEANSPRLKKRLARQALKIYADAADAYVILAEQASTPEKALELFARGIEAGERDLGPETIEAFRGHLWTYVPARPYMRARAGHAAALDVLGRTDEAIREYEALLELNFDDHQGNRYSLLTLYVKERRYEEAARLLKRYGEEASAAWAYGAVLVEYGRRGRTRKLGRLLDRAVEVNRHVVPFLLHLRPLPKVPPVWIALGTESEAVSYVFENGPLWWREKELMQWLRLRWRATSRP
;
A
#
# COMPACT_ATOMS: atom_id res chain seq x y z
N MET A 1 12.94 -32.31 7.19
CA MET A 1 13.34 -31.32 6.19
C MET A 1 12.09 -30.50 5.92
N GLU A 2 11.90 -29.51 6.79
CA GLU A 2 10.73 -28.63 6.84
C GLU A 2 10.98 -27.46 5.90
N SER A 3 10.04 -27.29 4.99
CA SER A 3 9.69 -26.04 4.37
C SER A 3 9.26 -25.03 5.43
N GLY A 4 9.66 -23.78 5.19
CA GLY A 4 8.69 -22.71 5.17
C GLY A 4 8.13 -22.21 6.51
N LYS A 5 8.39 -20.93 6.82
CA LYS A 5 7.46 -20.08 7.57
C LYS A 5 7.23 -18.74 6.85
N ILE A 6 6.00 -18.61 6.36
CA ILE A 6 5.33 -17.39 5.92
C ILE A 6 5.11 -16.54 7.17
N LEU A 7 4.98 -15.24 6.93
CA LEU A 7 4.43 -14.20 7.79
C LEU A 7 3.80 -14.71 9.09
N PRO A 8 4.11 -14.12 10.26
CA PRO A 8 3.56 -14.61 11.49
C PRO A 8 2.09 -14.20 11.59
N PHE A 9 1.19 -15.02 11.06
CA PHE A 9 0.21 -15.59 11.95
C PHE A 9 0.91 -16.69 12.74
N ARG A 10 1.69 -16.32 13.77
CA ARG A 10 2.15 -17.30 14.75
C ARG A 10 0.97 -17.60 15.66
N SER A 11 0.10 -18.47 15.20
CA SER A 11 -0.51 -19.42 16.10
C SER A 11 0.03 -20.79 15.68
N ARG A 12 0.81 -21.41 16.56
CA ARG A 12 1.04 -22.88 16.53
C ARG A 12 -0.24 -23.65 16.92
N SER A 13 -1.34 -22.93 17.01
CA SER A 13 -2.72 -23.33 17.19
C SER A 13 -3.49 -22.70 16.01
N ALA A 14 -4.73 -23.10 15.74
CA ALA A 14 -5.55 -22.30 14.84
C ALA A 14 -5.67 -20.85 15.38
N PRO A 15 -5.90 -19.82 14.54
CA PRO A 15 -6.28 -18.47 15.00
C PRO A 15 -7.48 -18.46 15.94
N TRP A 16 -8.27 -19.52 15.81
CA TRP A 16 -9.56 -19.72 16.42
C TRP A 16 -9.45 -20.97 17.30
N SER A 17 -10.00 -20.93 18.51
CA SER A 17 -10.23 -22.13 19.31
C SER A 17 -11.07 -23.16 18.53
N ASP A 18 -11.08 -24.42 18.97
CA ASP A 18 -11.93 -25.46 18.36
C ASP A 18 -13.42 -25.10 18.39
N ALA A 19 -13.83 -24.22 19.31
CA ALA A 19 -15.20 -23.70 19.38
C ALA A 19 -15.45 -22.62 18.32
N GLU A 20 -14.53 -21.68 18.16
CA GLU A 20 -14.60 -20.62 17.15
C GLU A 20 -14.46 -21.17 15.73
N THR A 21 -13.58 -22.15 15.51
CA THR A 21 -13.45 -22.84 14.21
C THR A 21 -14.73 -23.57 13.83
N ARG A 22 -15.43 -24.18 14.81
CA ARG A 22 -16.74 -24.81 14.58
C ARG A 22 -17.83 -23.80 14.26
N LYS A 23 -17.83 -22.65 14.94
CA LYS A 23 -18.78 -21.56 14.66
C LYS A 23 -18.55 -20.98 13.25
N LEU A 24 -17.30 -20.63 12.94
CA LEU A 24 -16.91 -20.10 11.63
C LEU A 24 -17.20 -21.09 10.50
N ARG A 25 -17.04 -22.39 10.74
CA ARG A 25 -17.42 -23.42 9.77
C ARG A 25 -18.90 -23.36 9.41
N VAL A 26 -19.79 -23.23 10.38
CA VAL A 26 -21.23 -23.13 10.13
C VAL A 26 -21.53 -21.88 9.30
N GLU A 27 -20.93 -20.74 9.65
CA GLU A 27 -21.10 -19.48 8.91
C GLU A 27 -20.60 -19.57 7.46
N VAL A 28 -19.40 -20.13 7.25
CA VAL A 28 -18.85 -20.38 5.90
C VAL A 28 -19.72 -21.35 5.10
N GLU A 29 -20.22 -22.41 5.72
CA GLU A 29 -21.11 -23.38 5.06
C GLU A 29 -22.46 -22.78 4.68
N ASP A 30 -23.00 -21.88 5.50
CA ASP A 30 -24.23 -21.15 5.21
C ASP A 30 -24.03 -20.19 4.03
N VAL A 31 -22.93 -19.42 4.01
CA VAL A 31 -22.57 -18.55 2.87
C VAL A 31 -22.40 -19.36 1.59
N ILE A 32 -21.70 -20.50 1.65
CA ILE A 32 -21.52 -21.38 0.49
C ILE A 32 -22.86 -21.96 0.04
N ARG A 33 -23.78 -22.29 0.95
CA ARG A 33 -25.09 -22.87 0.60
C ARG A 33 -25.91 -21.93 -0.29
N GLU A 34 -25.79 -20.62 -0.10
CA GLU A 34 -26.50 -19.62 -0.90
C GLU A 34 -25.87 -19.38 -2.28
N LEU A 35 -24.66 -19.89 -2.55
CA LEU A 35 -24.01 -19.73 -3.85
C LEU A 35 -24.70 -20.55 -4.96
N PRO A 36 -24.64 -20.10 -6.23
CA PRO A 36 -24.98 -20.90 -7.39
C PRO A 36 -24.24 -22.25 -7.43
N GLU A 37 -24.89 -23.31 -7.92
CA GLU A 37 -24.36 -24.69 -7.87
C GLU A 37 -22.95 -24.85 -8.45
N GLY A 38 -22.60 -24.10 -9.50
CA GLY A 38 -21.26 -24.15 -10.09
C GLY A 38 -20.15 -23.66 -9.15
N TYR A 39 -20.44 -22.68 -8.30
CA TYR A 39 -19.50 -22.14 -7.32
C TYR A 39 -19.46 -23.01 -6.06
N ARG A 40 -20.60 -23.57 -5.64
CA ARG A 40 -20.66 -24.59 -4.57
C ARG A 40 -19.79 -25.78 -4.89
N GLU A 41 -19.89 -26.29 -6.11
CA GLU A 41 -19.09 -27.43 -6.55
C GLU A 41 -17.59 -27.09 -6.58
N THR A 42 -17.23 -25.86 -6.93
CA THR A 42 -15.83 -25.41 -6.89
C THR A 42 -15.33 -25.29 -5.44
N ALA A 43 -16.16 -24.79 -4.53
CA ALA A 43 -15.86 -24.74 -3.09
C ALA A 43 -15.59 -26.14 -2.52
N ARG A 44 -16.45 -27.13 -2.84
CA ARG A 44 -16.25 -28.54 -2.45
C ARG A 44 -14.91 -29.09 -2.95
N GLN A 45 -14.54 -28.75 -4.18
CA GLN A 45 -13.26 -29.19 -4.77
C GLN A 45 -12.04 -28.52 -4.15
N ILE A 46 -12.16 -27.24 -3.76
CA ILE A 46 -11.14 -26.52 -2.98
C ILE A 46 -10.97 -27.17 -1.61
N GLU A 47 -12.06 -27.40 -0.87
CA GLU A 47 -12.02 -28.05 0.44
C GLU A 47 -11.37 -29.44 0.35
N ALA A 48 -11.82 -30.27 -0.59
CA ALA A 48 -11.26 -31.59 -0.81
C ALA A 48 -9.76 -31.55 -1.16
N ALA A 49 -9.32 -30.55 -1.93
CA ALA A 49 -7.93 -30.37 -2.32
C ALA A 49 -7.02 -29.96 -1.16
N LEU A 50 -7.54 -29.19 -0.20
CA LEU A 50 -6.78 -28.65 0.93
C LEU A 50 -6.83 -29.55 2.17
N ARG A 51 -7.91 -30.33 2.35
CA ARG A 51 -8.16 -31.17 3.54
C ARG A 51 -7.05 -32.15 3.91
N ALA A 52 -6.24 -32.58 2.94
CA ALA A 52 -5.14 -33.52 3.18
C ALA A 52 -3.86 -32.85 3.72
N ALA A 53 -3.75 -31.52 3.63
CA ALA A 53 -2.47 -30.82 3.77
C ALA A 53 -2.54 -29.53 4.60
N TYR A 54 -3.73 -29.04 4.95
CA TYR A 54 -3.92 -27.78 5.65
C TYR A 54 -4.84 -27.97 6.87
N PRO A 55 -4.64 -27.19 7.96
CA PRO A 55 -5.54 -27.21 9.10
C PRO A 55 -6.92 -26.65 8.73
N GLU A 56 -7.93 -27.02 9.52
CA GLU A 56 -9.33 -26.65 9.29
C GLU A 56 -9.52 -25.14 9.13
N SER A 57 -8.84 -24.34 9.95
CA SER A 57 -8.89 -22.88 9.86
C SER A 57 -8.42 -22.34 8.51
N ALA A 58 -7.35 -22.91 7.93
CA ALA A 58 -6.85 -22.49 6.61
C ALA A 58 -7.81 -22.93 5.48
N ILE A 59 -8.45 -24.09 5.63
CA ILE A 59 -9.49 -24.54 4.70
C ILE A 59 -10.67 -23.57 4.72
N LEU A 60 -11.13 -23.16 5.92
CA LEU A 60 -12.21 -22.19 6.07
C LEU A 60 -11.84 -20.82 5.47
N THR A 61 -10.59 -20.36 5.64
CA THR A 61 -10.11 -19.14 4.99
C THR A 61 -10.18 -19.24 3.46
N ALA A 62 -9.69 -20.33 2.87
CA ALA A 62 -9.75 -20.54 1.42
C ALA A 62 -11.20 -20.61 0.88
N LEU A 63 -12.09 -21.21 1.67
CA LEU A 63 -13.50 -21.33 1.34
C LEU A 63 -14.24 -19.99 1.42
N MET A 64 -13.99 -19.20 2.46
CA MET A 64 -14.52 -17.86 2.61
C MET A 64 -14.02 -16.96 1.48
N LEU A 65 -12.73 -17.02 1.18
CA LEU A 65 -12.10 -16.34 0.04
C LEU A 65 -12.78 -16.64 -1.28
N TRP A 66 -12.97 -17.92 -1.57
CA TRP A 66 -13.66 -18.35 -2.78
C TRP A 66 -15.10 -17.85 -2.81
N ALA A 67 -15.82 -17.92 -1.68
CA ALA A 67 -17.21 -17.50 -1.59
C ALA A 67 -17.36 -16.00 -1.86
N LEU A 68 -16.55 -15.17 -1.19
CA LEU A 68 -16.51 -13.73 -1.39
C LEU A 68 -16.14 -13.40 -2.85
N PHE A 69 -15.09 -14.02 -3.39
CA PHE A 69 -14.66 -13.80 -4.76
C PHE A 69 -15.77 -14.16 -5.76
N ALA A 70 -16.45 -15.28 -5.55
CA ALA A 70 -17.51 -15.75 -6.43
C ALA A 70 -18.75 -14.85 -6.41
N VAL A 71 -19.11 -14.29 -5.24
CA VAL A 71 -20.24 -13.36 -5.08
C VAL A 71 -19.92 -12.03 -5.75
N MET A 72 -18.74 -11.48 -5.46
CA MET A 72 -18.40 -10.10 -5.82
C MET A 72 -17.93 -9.97 -7.27
N THR A 73 -17.17 -10.94 -7.79
CA THR A 73 -16.59 -10.84 -9.14
C THR A 73 -17.36 -11.60 -10.21
N LYS A 74 -18.32 -12.46 -9.82
CA LYS A 74 -19.11 -13.35 -10.70
C LYS A 74 -18.25 -13.97 -11.82
N PRO A 75 -17.15 -14.66 -11.48
CA PRO A 75 -16.09 -14.96 -12.43
C PRO A 75 -16.60 -15.89 -13.54
N ARG A 76 -16.34 -15.53 -14.81
CA ARG A 76 -16.63 -16.41 -15.97
C ARG A 76 -15.69 -17.63 -15.95
N THR A 77 -16.11 -18.69 -15.27
CA THR A 77 -15.33 -19.92 -15.09
C THR A 77 -15.37 -20.79 -16.35
N ARG A 78 -14.30 -20.75 -17.17
CA ARG A 78 -14.15 -21.62 -18.35
C ARG A 78 -13.81 -23.07 -17.98
N LYS A 79 -13.05 -23.29 -16.90
CA LYS A 79 -12.66 -24.61 -16.37
C LYS A 79 -12.44 -24.52 -14.86
N ARG A 80 -13.29 -25.19 -14.07
CA ARG A 80 -13.22 -25.21 -12.59
C ARG A 80 -11.86 -25.65 -12.04
N ALA A 81 -11.17 -26.55 -12.75
CA ALA A 81 -9.83 -26.99 -12.38
C ALA A 81 -8.80 -25.84 -12.28
N VAL A 82 -9.02 -24.73 -13.00
CA VAL A 82 -8.15 -23.54 -12.91
C VAL A 82 -8.37 -22.82 -11.58
N ASP A 83 -9.62 -22.68 -11.13
CA ASP A 83 -9.98 -22.03 -9.87
C ASP A 83 -9.44 -22.81 -8.66
N VAL A 84 -9.64 -24.14 -8.69
CA VAL A 84 -9.12 -25.03 -7.64
C VAL A 84 -7.60 -25.00 -7.61
N ALA A 85 -6.94 -25.08 -8.76
CA ALA A 85 -5.48 -25.01 -8.87
C ALA A 85 -4.94 -23.66 -8.38
N ALA A 86 -5.61 -22.57 -8.73
CA ALA A 86 -5.23 -21.22 -8.31
C ALA A 86 -5.37 -21.04 -6.80
N MET A 87 -6.48 -21.48 -6.19
CA MET A 87 -6.66 -21.41 -4.74
C MET A 87 -5.62 -22.26 -4.00
N VAL A 88 -5.34 -23.48 -4.49
CA VAL A 88 -4.30 -24.33 -3.91
C VAL A 88 -2.91 -23.71 -4.01
N TYR A 89 -2.61 -23.08 -5.16
CA TYR A 89 -1.35 -22.35 -5.34
C TYR A 89 -1.29 -21.15 -4.39
N LEU A 90 -2.34 -20.34 -4.31
CA LEU A 90 -2.45 -19.17 -3.45
C LEU A 90 -2.26 -19.55 -1.96
N MET A 91 -2.99 -20.55 -1.49
CA MET A 91 -2.86 -21.05 -0.12
C MET A 91 -1.47 -21.60 0.19
N SER A 92 -0.76 -22.15 -0.80
CA SER A 92 0.65 -22.54 -0.62
C SER A 92 1.62 -21.35 -0.52
N GLN A 93 1.24 -20.18 -1.02
CA GLN A 93 2.01 -18.94 -0.86
C GLN A 93 1.65 -18.19 0.44
N PHE A 94 0.52 -18.52 1.08
CA PHE A 94 0.08 -17.96 2.37
C PHE A 94 0.33 -18.87 3.59
N PHE A 95 0.42 -20.19 3.41
CA PHE A 95 0.69 -21.15 4.48
C PHE A 95 1.87 -22.04 4.13
N ASP A 96 2.94 -21.97 4.92
CA ASP A 96 4.28 -22.39 4.50
C ASP A 96 4.57 -23.87 4.82
N GLU A 97 3.49 -24.55 5.19
CA GLU A 97 3.45 -25.96 5.55
C GLU A 97 3.68 -26.84 4.31
N VAL A 98 3.28 -26.39 3.10
CA VAL A 98 3.44 -27.13 1.84
C VAL A 98 3.70 -26.20 0.65
N PRO A 99 4.94 -25.70 0.44
CA PRO A 99 5.26 -24.88 -0.72
C PRO A 99 5.10 -25.71 -2.00
N ARG A 100 4.30 -25.20 -2.96
CA ARG A 100 4.12 -25.84 -4.27
C ARG A 100 4.50 -24.87 -5.37
N SER A 101 5.29 -25.34 -6.33
CA SER A 101 5.56 -24.53 -7.51
C SER A 101 4.31 -24.44 -8.39
N GLN A 102 4.10 -23.30 -9.04
CA GLN A 102 3.04 -23.10 -10.03
C GLN A 102 3.01 -24.23 -11.09
N LYS A 103 4.19 -24.69 -11.53
CA LYS A 103 4.36 -25.76 -12.52
C LYS A 103 3.82 -27.11 -12.02
N GLU A 104 4.08 -27.43 -10.76
CA GLU A 104 3.62 -28.65 -10.10
C GLU A 104 2.11 -28.65 -9.90
N VAL A 105 1.55 -27.53 -9.42
CA VAL A 105 0.10 -27.39 -9.25
C VAL A 105 -0.60 -27.47 -10.60
N ALA A 106 -0.11 -26.77 -11.62
CA ALA A 106 -0.70 -26.81 -12.96
C ALA A 106 -0.70 -28.21 -13.57
N GLN A 107 0.38 -28.97 -13.40
CA GLN A 107 0.48 -30.36 -13.86
C GLN A 107 -0.52 -31.27 -13.14
N ARG A 108 -0.69 -31.12 -11.82
CA ARG A 108 -1.62 -31.92 -11.01
C ARG A 108 -3.08 -31.75 -11.44
N TYR A 109 -3.47 -30.55 -11.84
CA TYR A 109 -4.84 -30.24 -12.23
C TYR A 109 -5.06 -30.24 -13.75
N GLY A 110 -4.06 -30.61 -14.55
CA GLY A 110 -4.17 -30.70 -16.01
C GLY A 110 -4.44 -29.34 -16.69
N VAL A 111 -3.91 -28.26 -16.11
CA VAL A 111 -4.09 -26.88 -16.58
C VAL A 111 -2.74 -26.24 -16.93
N SER A 112 -2.76 -25.10 -17.63
CA SER A 112 -1.50 -24.40 -17.94
C SER A 112 -1.02 -23.60 -16.73
N PRO A 113 0.30 -23.55 -16.45
CA PRO A 113 0.85 -22.73 -15.38
C PRO A 113 0.39 -21.26 -15.47
N SER A 114 0.41 -20.68 -16.68
CA SER A 114 -0.02 -19.29 -16.90
C SER A 114 -1.48 -19.02 -16.49
N SER A 115 -2.36 -20.02 -16.61
CA SER A 115 -3.77 -19.88 -16.19
C SER A 115 -3.92 -19.97 -14.67
N VAL A 116 -3.08 -20.78 -14.01
CA VAL A 116 -3.04 -20.87 -12.54
C VAL A 116 -2.55 -19.55 -11.95
N THR A 117 -1.45 -18.99 -12.46
CA THR A 117 -0.91 -17.71 -11.95
C THR A 117 -1.88 -16.57 -12.14
N ARG A 118 -2.42 -16.40 -13.34
CA ARG A 118 -3.35 -15.30 -13.60
C ARG A 118 -4.59 -15.39 -12.71
N ARG A 119 -5.17 -16.59 -12.54
CA ARG A 119 -6.33 -16.78 -11.65
C ARG A 119 -5.97 -16.64 -10.17
N ALA A 120 -4.77 -17.05 -9.76
CA ALA A 120 -4.30 -16.87 -8.39
C ALA A 120 -4.03 -15.39 -8.09
N GLN A 121 -3.56 -14.62 -9.08
CA GLN A 121 -3.41 -13.18 -8.97
C GLN A 121 -4.79 -12.51 -8.85
N GLU A 122 -5.75 -12.85 -9.71
CA GLU A 122 -7.14 -12.35 -9.62
C GLU A 122 -7.75 -12.62 -8.22
N LEU A 123 -7.50 -13.80 -7.63
CA LEU A 123 -7.95 -14.14 -6.28
C LEU A 123 -7.19 -13.40 -5.17
N ALA A 124 -5.90 -13.14 -5.37
CA ALA A 124 -5.05 -12.44 -4.42
C ALA A 124 -5.40 -10.94 -4.37
N ASP A 125 -5.54 -10.31 -5.53
CA ASP A 125 -5.91 -8.90 -5.68
C ASP A 125 -7.23 -8.64 -4.95
N PHE A 126 -8.23 -9.48 -5.22
CA PHE A 126 -9.51 -9.43 -4.55
C PHE A 126 -9.42 -9.61 -3.02
N PHE A 127 -8.54 -10.48 -2.53
CA PHE A 127 -8.43 -10.72 -1.10
C PHE A 127 -7.88 -9.51 -0.35
N VAL A 128 -6.92 -8.82 -0.94
CA VAL A 128 -6.34 -7.61 -0.36
C VAL A 128 -7.40 -6.53 -0.24
N ASP A 129 -8.18 -6.31 -1.31
CA ASP A 129 -9.28 -5.33 -1.29
C ASP A 129 -10.31 -5.64 -0.18
N VAL A 130 -10.62 -6.92 0.03
CA VAL A 130 -11.56 -7.35 1.08
C VAL A 130 -10.99 -7.23 2.49
N LEU A 131 -9.70 -7.51 2.69
CA LEU A 131 -9.07 -7.38 4.00
C LEU A 131 -8.96 -5.93 4.43
N ASP A 132 -8.59 -5.03 3.51
CA ASP A 132 -8.55 -3.58 3.77
C ASP A 132 -9.94 -3.06 4.17
N ASP A 133 -11.00 -3.54 3.51
CA ASP A 133 -12.38 -3.19 3.86
C ASP A 133 -12.80 -3.74 5.25
N VAL A 134 -12.44 -4.98 5.58
CA VAL A 134 -12.81 -5.63 6.86
C VAL A 134 -12.02 -5.04 8.04
N GLU A 135 -10.74 -4.71 7.86
CA GLU A 135 -9.91 -4.05 8.87
C GLU A 135 -10.44 -2.64 9.16
N SER A 136 -10.86 -1.90 8.13
CA SER A 136 -11.52 -0.60 8.28
C SER A 136 -12.90 -0.67 8.98
N LEU A 137 -13.60 -1.81 8.86
CA LEU A 137 -14.87 -2.08 9.53
C LEU A 137 -14.68 -2.49 11.00
N GLY A 138 -13.58 -3.19 11.31
CA GLY A 138 -13.21 -3.57 12.69
C GLY A 138 -12.87 -2.36 13.55
N GLU A 139 -12.08 -1.42 13.02
CA GLU A 139 -11.72 -0.17 13.71
C GLU A 139 -12.95 0.70 14.02
N ARG A 140 -13.98 0.65 13.15
CA ARG A 140 -15.26 1.36 13.36
C ARG A 140 -16.16 0.72 14.42
N LEU A 141 -15.97 -0.57 14.70
CA LEU A 141 -16.76 -1.30 15.70
C LEU A 141 -16.11 -1.30 17.09
N GLU A 142 -14.80 -1.06 17.18
CA GLU A 142 -14.09 -0.89 18.46
C GLU A 142 -14.17 0.56 19.01
N GLY A 143 -14.63 1.52 18.19
CA GLY A 143 -14.76 2.93 18.55
C GLY A 143 -16.02 3.34 19.35
N ASP A 144 -16.96 2.42 19.60
CA ASP A 144 -18.18 2.65 20.37
C ASP A 144 -18.20 1.75 21.62
N GLY A 145 -17.58 2.20 22.71
CA GLY A 145 -17.53 1.45 23.97
C GLY A 145 -16.89 2.19 25.13
N ASP A 146 -17.59 3.21 25.64
CA ASP A 146 -17.52 3.80 26.99
C ASP A 146 -16.20 4.37 27.53
N ASP A 147 -16.22 5.70 27.69
CA ASP A 147 -15.54 6.44 28.75
C ASP A 147 -15.94 5.90 30.14
N ASP A 148 -14.99 5.54 31.00
CA ASP A 148 -15.07 5.92 32.42
C ASP A 148 -13.69 5.97 33.11
N ASP A 149 -13.66 6.87 34.08
CA ASP A 149 -12.61 7.56 34.80
C ASP A 149 -11.68 6.69 35.70
N GLY A 150 -10.51 7.26 36.01
CA GLY A 150 -9.92 7.11 37.34
C GLY A 150 -8.47 6.62 37.40
N GLY A 151 -7.53 7.53 37.65
CA GLY A 151 -6.31 7.15 38.37
C GLY A 151 -5.07 8.00 38.15
N ARG A 152 -5.03 9.17 38.80
CA ARG A 152 -3.79 9.92 39.09
C ARG A 152 -2.72 9.03 39.73
N GLY A 153 -1.46 9.27 39.38
CA GLY A 153 -0.30 8.65 40.03
C GLY A 153 0.98 9.38 39.66
N ASP A 154 1.30 10.38 40.48
CA ASP A 154 2.50 11.22 40.48
C ASP A 154 3.82 10.45 40.30
N PHE A 155 4.79 11.03 39.58
CA PHE A 155 6.20 11.01 39.99
C PHE A 155 6.98 12.13 39.27
N GLU A 156 7.19 13.23 40.00
CA GLU A 156 8.22 14.24 39.73
C GLU A 156 9.58 13.80 40.32
N GLY A 157 10.67 14.34 39.76
CA GLY A 157 11.96 14.48 40.44
C GLY A 157 13.13 13.72 39.78
N ASP A 158 13.90 14.38 38.92
CA ASP A 158 15.08 15.12 39.38
C ASP A 158 15.89 15.72 38.22
N GLU A 159 16.18 17.00 38.36
CA GLU A 159 17.10 17.81 37.57
C GLU A 159 18.56 17.51 37.96
N ALA A 160 19.49 17.62 37.01
CA ALA A 160 20.79 18.26 37.24
C ALA A 160 21.54 18.48 35.92
N GLU A 161 21.92 19.74 35.72
CA GLU A 161 22.85 20.26 34.73
C GLU A 161 24.25 19.66 34.88
N ASP A 162 25.02 19.57 33.78
CA ASP A 162 26.31 20.26 33.71
C ASP A 162 26.94 20.21 32.32
N ARG A 163 27.57 21.33 31.99
CA ARG A 163 28.35 21.64 30.80
C ARG A 163 29.70 20.91 30.83
N ASP A 164 30.25 20.58 29.67
CA ASP A 164 31.44 21.29 29.17
C ASP A 164 31.92 20.77 27.82
N GLU A 165 32.38 21.75 27.05
CA GLU A 165 33.07 21.72 25.77
C GLU A 165 34.29 20.79 25.79
N ASN A 166 34.72 20.32 24.62
CA ASN A 166 36.13 20.15 24.27
C ASN A 166 36.29 19.94 22.76
N GLU A 167 36.79 21.00 22.12
CA GLU A 167 37.36 21.04 20.78
C GLU A 167 38.50 20.03 20.60
N TRP A 168 38.59 19.39 19.43
CA TRP A 168 39.87 19.01 18.83
C TRP A 168 39.82 19.19 17.31
N GLY A 169 40.77 19.99 16.83
CA GLY A 169 40.84 20.53 15.48
C GLY A 169 41.46 19.62 14.42
N LYS A 170 41.09 19.97 13.18
CA LYS A 170 41.91 20.07 11.96
C LYS A 170 43.07 19.06 11.79
N ALA A 171 42.88 18.17 10.82
CA ALA A 171 43.96 17.74 9.92
C ALA A 171 43.40 17.58 8.50
N GLY A 172 43.99 18.30 7.54
CA GLY A 172 43.57 18.31 6.15
C GLY A 172 44.18 17.21 5.29
N GLY A 173 43.63 17.08 4.08
CA GLY A 173 44.37 16.65 2.89
C GLY A 173 44.25 15.18 2.51
N ARG A 174 43.31 14.86 1.61
CA ARG A 174 43.59 14.58 0.18
C ARG A 174 42.31 14.14 -0.53
N ARG A 175 41.98 14.86 -1.61
CA ARG A 175 41.06 14.40 -2.68
C ARG A 175 41.64 13.12 -3.27
N ALA A 176 40.82 12.08 -3.33
CA ALA A 176 41.02 10.94 -4.21
C ALA A 176 39.74 10.80 -5.01
N ASP A 177 39.88 11.09 -6.30
CA ASP A 177 38.90 10.88 -7.34
C ASP A 177 38.56 9.38 -7.39
N VAL A 178 37.26 9.06 -7.35
CA VAL A 178 36.75 7.75 -7.76
C VAL A 178 35.53 8.03 -8.61
N GLU A 179 35.79 8.14 -9.92
CA GLU A 179 34.81 7.86 -10.97
C GLU A 179 34.33 6.41 -10.76
N GLY A 180 33.03 6.26 -10.53
CA GLY A 180 32.36 4.98 -10.38
C GLY A 180 31.00 5.09 -11.03
N GLU A 181 30.98 4.82 -12.34
CA GLU A 181 29.87 4.48 -13.22
C GLU A 181 28.46 4.66 -12.63
N GLU A 182 27.80 5.74 -13.05
CA GLU A 182 26.35 5.90 -12.94
C GLU A 182 25.67 4.75 -13.71
N ALA A 183 25.10 3.80 -12.99
CA ALA A 183 24.33 2.72 -13.60
C ALA A 183 23.02 3.28 -14.15
N GLU A 184 22.99 3.47 -15.47
CA GLU A 184 21.83 3.80 -16.29
C GLU A 184 20.63 2.91 -15.95
N TRP A 185 19.50 3.55 -15.62
CA TRP A 185 18.21 2.92 -15.42
C TRP A 185 17.66 2.41 -16.76
N THR A 186 17.74 1.11 -17.03
CA THR A 186 17.12 0.50 -18.21
C THR A 186 15.78 -0.14 -17.85
N ALA A 187 14.70 0.49 -18.31
CA ALA A 187 13.29 0.15 -18.10
C ALA A 187 12.80 -1.08 -18.88
N GLU A 188 13.38 -2.26 -18.69
CA GLU A 188 12.92 -3.48 -19.35
C GLU A 188 12.68 -4.63 -18.38
N ALA A 189 11.50 -4.61 -17.73
CA ALA A 189 10.65 -5.78 -17.45
C ALA A 189 9.39 -5.37 -16.66
N TYR A 190 8.39 -4.83 -17.36
CA TYR A 190 7.00 -4.70 -16.87
C TYR A 190 6.09 -5.47 -17.83
N ASP A 191 5.41 -6.51 -17.35
CA ASP A 191 4.49 -7.35 -18.13
C ASP A 191 3.09 -6.69 -18.30
N GLY A 192 2.88 -5.48 -17.77
CA GLY A 192 1.65 -4.70 -18.01
C GLY A 192 1.71 -3.86 -19.29
N GLY A 193 2.01 -4.45 -20.44
CA GLY A 193 1.69 -3.88 -21.77
C GLY A 193 2.21 -2.47 -22.14
N GLY A 194 3.22 -1.94 -21.46
CA GLY A 194 3.85 -0.64 -21.74
C GLY A 194 5.07 -0.38 -20.84
N PRO A 195 5.91 0.64 -21.13
CA PRO A 195 7.01 1.01 -20.24
C PRO A 195 6.47 1.46 -18.88
N ALA A 196 7.19 1.16 -17.80
CA ALA A 196 6.87 1.62 -16.46
C ALA A 196 6.74 3.16 -16.43
N PRO A 197 5.81 3.72 -15.63
CA PRO A 197 5.65 5.17 -15.56
C PRO A 197 6.95 5.80 -15.03
N ILE A 198 7.35 6.90 -15.65
CA ILE A 198 8.58 7.62 -15.32
C ILE A 198 8.49 8.26 -13.92
N VAL A 199 7.27 8.56 -13.49
CA VAL A 199 6.93 9.02 -12.15
C VAL A 199 5.90 8.05 -11.59
N ALA A 200 6.28 7.28 -10.57
CA ALA A 200 5.35 6.43 -9.85
C ALA A 200 4.65 7.29 -8.77
N PRO A 201 3.30 7.41 -8.78
CA PRO A 201 2.60 7.99 -7.65
C PRO A 201 2.81 7.11 -6.41
N PRO A 202 2.67 7.67 -5.18
CA PRO A 202 2.89 6.92 -3.94
C PRO A 202 1.88 5.77 -3.70
N PHE A 203 0.84 5.64 -4.54
CA PHE A 203 -0.13 4.54 -4.50
C PHE A 203 -0.29 3.85 -5.87
N PRO A 204 -0.38 2.51 -5.91
CA PRO A 204 -0.75 1.79 -7.12
C PRO A 204 -2.18 2.15 -7.59
N SER A 205 -2.44 1.99 -8.88
CA SER A 205 -3.71 2.37 -9.52
C SER A 205 -4.94 1.60 -9.04
N ASP A 206 -4.77 0.55 -8.24
CA ASP A 206 -5.77 -0.49 -8.05
C ASP A 206 -6.71 -0.20 -6.85
N ALA A 207 -6.31 0.71 -5.93
CA ALA A 207 -7.15 1.29 -4.87
C ALA A 207 -8.35 2.13 -5.38
N LYS A 208 -8.59 2.12 -6.71
CA LYS A 208 -9.56 2.97 -7.40
C LYS A 208 -10.86 2.23 -7.76
N ILE A 209 -10.89 0.90 -7.63
CA ILE A 209 -12.12 0.09 -7.85
C ILE A 209 -13.12 0.32 -6.71
N GLY A 210 -12.68 0.29 -5.44
CA GLY A 210 -13.52 0.63 -4.28
C GLY A 210 -14.00 2.09 -4.31
N GLU A 211 -13.17 3.01 -4.78
CA GLU A 211 -13.52 4.44 -4.87
C GLU A 211 -14.70 4.71 -5.83
N ARG A 212 -14.83 3.95 -6.92
CA ARG A 212 -15.97 4.05 -7.85
C ARG A 212 -17.29 3.91 -7.11
N TYR A 213 -17.40 2.96 -6.18
CA TYR A 213 -18.59 2.77 -5.37
C TYR A 213 -18.82 3.92 -4.41
N SER A 214 -17.79 4.39 -3.70
CA SER A 214 -17.91 5.54 -2.80
C SER A 214 -18.35 6.80 -3.54
N PHE A 215 -17.84 7.01 -4.76
CA PHE A 215 -18.23 8.11 -5.63
C PHE A 215 -19.70 8.01 -6.05
N LEU A 216 -20.13 6.84 -6.51
CA LEU A 216 -21.52 6.62 -6.91
C LEU A 216 -22.50 6.77 -5.73
N LEU A 217 -22.13 6.28 -4.54
CA LEU A 217 -22.90 6.46 -3.31
C LEU A 217 -23.03 7.96 -2.98
N HIS A 218 -21.91 8.70 -2.96
CA HIS A 218 -21.91 10.13 -2.66
C HIS A 218 -22.80 10.91 -3.64
N ALA A 219 -22.64 10.66 -4.94
CA ALA A 219 -23.45 11.29 -5.99
C ALA A 219 -24.95 10.95 -5.84
N TYR A 220 -25.28 9.71 -5.44
CA TYR A 220 -26.66 9.31 -5.21
C TYR A 220 -27.28 10.02 -4.00
N LEU A 221 -26.56 10.07 -2.88
CA LEU A 221 -27.03 10.75 -1.65
C LEU A 221 -27.29 12.23 -1.91
N GLU A 222 -26.36 12.90 -2.58
CA GLU A 222 -26.47 14.31 -2.96
C GLU A 222 -27.67 14.55 -3.89
N ALA A 223 -27.81 13.74 -4.95
CA ALA A 223 -28.91 13.88 -5.92
C ALA A 223 -30.30 13.68 -5.30
N HIS A 224 -30.39 12.95 -4.17
CA HIS A 224 -31.64 12.68 -3.48
C HIS A 224 -31.82 13.48 -2.18
N GLY A 225 -30.87 14.36 -1.83
CA GLY A 225 -30.90 15.15 -0.60
C GLY A 225 -30.95 14.27 0.66
N ILE A 226 -30.25 13.13 0.63
CA ILE A 226 -30.21 12.19 1.76
C ILE A 226 -29.06 12.59 2.67
N GLU A 227 -29.42 13.12 3.84
CA GLU A 227 -28.46 13.61 4.85
C GLU A 227 -28.59 12.87 6.19
N ASP A 228 -29.63 12.03 6.34
CA ASP A 228 -29.95 11.31 7.57
C ASP A 228 -29.54 9.83 7.54
N GLU A 229 -29.38 9.27 8.75
CA GLU A 229 -28.97 7.88 8.92
C GLU A 229 -30.03 6.90 8.39
N GLU A 230 -31.32 7.20 8.57
CA GLU A 230 -32.42 6.38 8.05
C GLU A 230 -32.39 6.28 6.53
N GLY A 231 -32.19 7.40 5.83
CA GLY A 231 -32.05 7.42 4.38
C GLY A 231 -30.80 6.70 3.90
N LEU A 232 -29.67 6.83 4.61
CA LEU A 232 -28.45 6.08 4.31
C LEU A 232 -28.66 4.56 4.46
N GLN A 233 -29.29 4.12 5.55
CA GLN A 233 -29.61 2.70 5.77
C GLN A 233 -30.53 2.15 4.68
N GLU A 234 -31.50 2.94 4.20
CA GLU A 234 -32.37 2.54 3.09
C GLU A 234 -31.59 2.40 1.77
N VAL A 235 -30.63 3.29 1.51
CA VAL A 235 -29.74 3.19 0.35
C VAL A 235 -28.85 1.95 0.43
N VAL A 236 -28.27 1.67 1.61
CA VAL A 236 -27.49 0.45 1.86
C VAL A 236 -28.34 -0.80 1.65
N ARG A 237 -29.60 -0.80 2.12
CA ARG A 237 -30.54 -1.91 1.91
C ARG A 237 -30.81 -2.15 0.42
N LYS A 238 -31.03 -1.09 -0.36
CA LYS A 238 -31.22 -1.17 -1.82
C LYS A 238 -29.98 -1.72 -2.52
N PHE A 239 -28.80 -1.26 -2.13
CA PHE A 239 -27.53 -1.75 -2.66
C PHE A 239 -27.31 -3.24 -2.33
N ASN A 240 -27.55 -3.67 -1.09
CA ASN A 240 -27.41 -5.08 -0.71
C ASN A 240 -28.38 -6.00 -1.47
N ALA A 241 -29.56 -5.48 -1.86
CA ALA A 241 -30.54 -6.22 -2.65
C ALA A 241 -30.20 -6.29 -4.16
N ASP A 242 -29.55 -5.26 -4.71
CA ASP A 242 -29.07 -5.19 -6.08
C ASP A 242 -27.67 -4.56 -6.12
N PRO A 243 -26.59 -5.36 -6.15
CA PRO A 243 -25.22 -4.83 -6.18
C PRO A 243 -24.92 -3.91 -7.38
N ASP A 244 -25.69 -4.01 -8.47
CA ASP A 244 -25.53 -3.15 -9.63
C ASP A 244 -26.37 -1.85 -9.53
N PHE A 245 -27.04 -1.61 -8.38
CA PHE A 245 -27.99 -0.50 -8.18
C PHE A 245 -27.40 0.86 -8.58
N PHE A 246 -26.16 1.11 -8.19
CA PHE A 246 -25.47 2.37 -8.46
C PHE A 246 -24.93 2.47 -9.89
N GLU A 247 -24.46 1.38 -10.48
CA GLU A 247 -23.91 1.40 -11.85
C GLU A 247 -24.97 1.72 -12.91
N ARG A 248 -26.24 1.44 -12.60
CA ARG A 248 -27.37 1.75 -13.48
C ARG A 248 -27.85 3.20 -13.33
N GLN A 249 -27.33 3.95 -12.35
CA GLN A 249 -27.68 5.35 -12.19
C GLN A 249 -26.93 6.17 -13.24
N GLU A 250 -27.69 6.78 -14.15
CA GLU A 250 -27.16 7.77 -15.08
C GLU A 250 -27.36 9.18 -14.51
N SER A 251 -26.29 9.96 -14.44
CA SER A 251 -26.38 11.39 -14.14
C SER A 251 -26.13 12.21 -15.40
N PRO A 252 -26.93 13.26 -15.69
CA PRO A 252 -26.67 14.15 -16.81
C PRO A 252 -25.45 15.05 -16.58
N ASP A 253 -24.98 15.19 -15.32
CA ASP A 253 -23.87 16.04 -14.90
C ASP A 253 -22.57 15.71 -15.66
N PRO A 254 -21.97 16.71 -16.35
CA PRO A 254 -20.67 16.55 -17.01
C PRO A 254 -19.56 16.05 -16.07
N ARG A 255 -19.50 16.50 -14.82
CA ARG A 255 -18.47 16.07 -13.86
C ARG A 255 -18.60 14.59 -13.56
N PHE A 256 -19.79 14.12 -13.23
CA PHE A 256 -20.10 12.70 -13.06
C PHE A 256 -19.69 11.87 -14.29
N LYS A 257 -20.12 12.26 -15.49
CA LYS A 257 -19.79 11.53 -16.73
C LYS A 257 -18.30 11.45 -17.00
N ALA A 258 -17.58 12.54 -16.75
CA ALA A 258 -16.13 12.58 -16.90
C ALA A 258 -15.46 11.63 -15.90
N GLN A 259 -15.89 11.64 -14.63
CA GLN A 259 -15.31 10.77 -13.60
C GLN A 259 -15.56 9.28 -13.89
N MET A 260 -16.74 8.90 -14.38
CA MET A 260 -17.00 7.50 -14.79
C MET A 260 -16.06 7.03 -15.91
N LEU A 261 -15.79 7.88 -16.91
CA LEU A 261 -14.80 7.56 -17.95
C LEU A 261 -13.38 7.45 -17.40
N LEU A 262 -13.08 8.14 -16.30
CA LEU A 262 -11.76 8.07 -15.65
C LEU A 262 -11.62 6.79 -14.84
N TYR A 263 -12.66 6.30 -14.17
CA TYR A 263 -12.66 4.95 -13.60
C TYR A 263 -12.44 3.88 -14.67
N ASP A 264 -13.16 3.96 -15.81
CA ASP A 264 -12.92 3.06 -16.94
C ASP A 264 -11.47 3.18 -17.49
N ALA A 265 -10.88 4.37 -17.41
CA ALA A 265 -9.49 4.59 -17.80
C ALA A 265 -8.49 3.97 -16.82
N TRP A 266 -8.80 3.96 -15.53
CA TRP A 266 -7.98 3.31 -14.51
C TRP A 266 -7.97 1.80 -14.68
N GLU A 267 -9.14 1.20 -14.88
CA GLU A 267 -9.35 -0.24 -15.11
C GLU A 267 -8.78 -0.73 -16.47
N ALA A 268 -8.51 0.17 -17.41
CA ALA A 268 -8.04 -0.19 -18.74
C ALA A 268 -6.58 -0.64 -18.76
N ASN A 269 -6.31 -1.88 -19.18
CA ASN A 269 -4.95 -2.42 -19.34
C ASN A 269 -4.10 -1.79 -20.47
N SER A 270 -4.66 -0.88 -21.28
CA SER A 270 -3.96 -0.31 -22.44
C SER A 270 -3.60 1.17 -22.24
N PRO A 271 -2.30 1.55 -22.27
CA PRO A 271 -1.86 2.95 -22.23
C PRO A 271 -2.54 3.87 -23.26
N ARG A 272 -2.83 3.34 -24.45
CA ARG A 272 -3.53 4.09 -25.52
C ARG A 272 -4.99 4.33 -25.15
N LEU A 273 -5.64 3.35 -24.54
CA LEU A 273 -7.02 3.47 -24.08
C LEU A 273 -7.12 4.44 -22.90
N LYS A 274 -6.24 4.32 -21.89
CA LYS A 274 -6.15 5.26 -20.75
C LYS A 274 -6.09 6.70 -21.23
N LYS A 275 -5.12 7.01 -22.12
CA LYS A 275 -4.95 8.35 -22.70
C LYS A 275 -6.14 8.82 -23.54
N ARG A 276 -6.85 7.91 -24.23
CA ARG A 276 -8.03 8.25 -25.02
C ARG A 276 -9.20 8.62 -24.12
N LEU A 277 -9.48 7.82 -23.11
CA LEU A 277 -10.56 8.04 -22.14
C LEU A 277 -10.32 9.31 -21.32
N ALA A 278 -9.11 9.53 -20.82
CA ALA A 278 -8.75 10.77 -20.13
C ALA A 278 -8.97 12.02 -21.00
N ARG A 279 -8.58 11.98 -22.28
CA ARG A 279 -8.86 13.10 -23.22
C ARG A 279 -10.35 13.26 -23.54
N GLN A 280 -11.13 12.18 -23.50
CA GLN A 280 -12.57 12.26 -23.68
C GLN A 280 -13.24 12.89 -22.45
N ALA A 281 -12.81 12.51 -21.24
CA ALA A 281 -13.26 13.13 -19.99
C ALA A 281 -13.01 14.65 -20.02
N LEU A 282 -11.82 15.11 -20.44
CA LEU A 282 -11.51 16.55 -20.55
C LEU A 282 -12.37 17.32 -21.57
N LYS A 283 -12.93 16.63 -22.58
CA LYS A 283 -13.87 17.27 -23.53
C LYS A 283 -15.27 17.45 -22.92
N ILE A 284 -15.62 16.60 -21.95
CA ILE A 284 -16.91 16.65 -21.25
C ILE A 284 -16.81 17.64 -20.09
N TYR A 285 -15.73 17.55 -19.32
CA TYR A 285 -15.49 18.35 -18.14
C TYR A 285 -14.02 18.75 -18.07
N ALA A 286 -13.73 20.04 -18.28
CA ALA A 286 -12.37 20.55 -18.40
C ALA A 286 -11.58 20.52 -17.08
N ASP A 287 -12.29 20.51 -15.96
CA ASP A 287 -11.73 20.54 -14.60
C ASP A 287 -11.61 19.12 -13.99
N ALA A 288 -11.65 18.08 -14.84
CA ALA A 288 -11.41 16.70 -14.42
C ALA A 288 -9.92 16.47 -14.08
N ALA A 289 -9.52 16.72 -12.83
CA ALA A 289 -8.13 16.63 -12.38
C ALA A 289 -7.49 15.24 -12.65
N ASP A 290 -8.22 14.15 -12.41
CA ASP A 290 -7.74 12.79 -12.63
C ASP A 290 -7.40 12.50 -14.11
N ALA A 291 -8.03 13.20 -15.06
CA ALA A 291 -7.66 13.06 -16.46
C ALA A 291 -6.22 13.52 -16.70
N TYR A 292 -5.80 14.58 -16.01
CA TYR A 292 -4.43 15.05 -16.07
C TYR A 292 -3.46 14.11 -15.36
N VAL A 293 -3.86 13.52 -14.22
CA VAL A 293 -3.09 12.48 -13.51
C VAL A 293 -2.82 11.29 -14.46
N ILE A 294 -3.86 10.75 -15.10
CA ILE A 294 -3.73 9.64 -16.06
C ILE A 294 -2.84 10.03 -17.23
N LEU A 295 -2.92 11.26 -17.73
CA LEU A 295 -2.05 11.71 -18.81
C LEU A 295 -0.59 11.85 -18.34
N ALA A 296 -0.36 12.30 -17.11
CA ALA A 296 0.96 12.53 -16.52
C ALA A 296 1.70 11.21 -16.28
N GLU A 297 1.03 10.20 -15.72
CA GLU A 297 1.61 8.85 -15.54
C GLU A 297 2.01 8.20 -16.88
N GLN A 298 1.39 8.63 -17.97
CA GLN A 298 1.61 8.12 -19.32
C GLN A 298 2.51 9.04 -20.17
N ALA A 299 3.11 10.06 -19.54
CA ALA A 299 4.03 10.99 -20.17
C ALA A 299 5.38 10.34 -20.46
N SER A 300 6.06 10.83 -21.49
CA SER A 300 7.35 10.30 -21.94
C SER A 300 8.56 10.96 -21.28
N THR A 301 8.37 12.03 -20.50
CA THR A 301 9.44 12.69 -19.74
C THR A 301 8.91 13.19 -18.39
N PRO A 302 9.78 13.32 -17.36
CA PRO A 302 9.38 13.86 -16.07
C PRO A 302 8.89 15.32 -16.14
N GLU A 303 9.45 16.15 -17.02
CA GLU A 303 9.01 17.55 -17.20
C GLU A 303 7.59 17.61 -17.74
N LYS A 304 7.25 16.71 -18.67
CA LYS A 304 5.90 16.65 -19.20
C LYS A 304 4.90 16.12 -18.18
N ALA A 305 5.32 15.14 -17.35
CA ALA A 305 4.53 14.67 -16.23
C ALA A 305 4.26 15.81 -15.24
N LEU A 306 5.29 16.58 -14.87
CA LEU A 306 5.18 17.73 -13.97
C LEU A 306 4.18 18.77 -14.50
N GLU A 307 4.28 19.16 -15.77
CA GLU A 307 3.33 20.10 -16.40
C GLU A 307 1.89 19.59 -16.33
N LEU A 308 1.69 18.29 -16.61
CA LEU A 308 0.36 17.69 -16.57
C LEU A 308 -0.18 17.60 -15.14
N PHE A 309 0.63 17.22 -14.15
CA PHE A 309 0.21 17.25 -12.75
C PHE A 309 -0.15 18.67 -12.30
N ALA A 310 0.64 19.68 -12.66
CA ALA A 310 0.32 21.09 -12.37
C ALA A 310 -1.04 21.50 -12.95
N ARG A 311 -1.35 21.10 -14.18
CA ARG A 311 -2.68 21.33 -14.78
C ARG A 311 -3.79 20.57 -14.06
N GLY A 312 -3.50 19.38 -13.53
CA GLY A 312 -4.42 18.62 -12.69
C GLY A 312 -4.72 19.31 -11.36
N ILE A 313 -3.70 19.92 -10.75
CA ILE A 313 -3.84 20.76 -9.54
C ILE A 313 -4.74 21.95 -9.83
N GLU A 314 -4.44 22.73 -10.87
CA GLU A 314 -5.24 23.90 -11.27
C GLU A 314 -6.71 23.53 -11.59
N ALA A 315 -6.92 22.39 -12.24
CA ALA A 315 -8.25 21.85 -12.50
C ALA A 315 -9.00 21.51 -11.20
N GLY A 316 -8.34 20.82 -10.28
CA GLY A 316 -8.90 20.47 -8.98
C GLY A 316 -9.20 21.69 -8.11
N GLU A 317 -8.37 22.72 -8.14
CA GLU A 317 -8.61 23.98 -7.41
C GLU A 317 -9.87 24.71 -7.93
N ARG A 318 -10.10 24.68 -9.25
CA ARG A 318 -11.33 25.26 -9.84
C ARG A 318 -12.57 24.43 -9.55
N ASP A 319 -12.45 23.10 -9.55
CA ASP A 319 -13.56 22.17 -9.27
C ASP A 319 -14.00 22.26 -7.80
N LEU A 320 -13.05 22.25 -6.87
CA LEU A 320 -13.35 22.27 -5.44
C LEU A 320 -13.67 23.68 -4.92
N GLY A 321 -12.96 24.69 -5.40
CA GLY A 321 -13.01 26.04 -4.83
C GLY A 321 -12.26 26.14 -3.48
N PRO A 322 -11.80 27.34 -3.11
CA PRO A 322 -11.02 27.56 -1.90
C PRO A 322 -11.81 27.29 -0.62
N GLU A 323 -13.13 27.53 -0.62
CA GLU A 323 -14.00 27.30 0.54
C GLU A 323 -14.06 25.80 0.91
N THR A 324 -14.19 24.92 -0.08
CA THR A 324 -14.20 23.47 0.13
C THR A 324 -12.85 22.97 0.63
N ILE A 325 -11.76 23.41 0.02
CA ILE A 325 -10.41 23.00 0.41
C ILE A 325 -10.14 23.37 1.87
N GLU A 326 -10.56 24.56 2.29
CA GLU A 326 -10.38 24.99 3.68
C GLU A 326 -11.35 24.28 4.64
N ALA A 327 -12.61 24.08 4.24
CA ALA A 327 -13.61 23.38 5.07
C ALA A 327 -13.20 21.93 5.41
N PHE A 328 -12.52 21.25 4.48
CA PHE A 328 -12.04 19.88 4.66
C PHE A 328 -10.53 19.81 4.96
N ARG A 329 -9.88 20.92 5.31
CA ARG A 329 -8.44 20.93 5.62
C ARG A 329 -8.12 19.91 6.71
N GLY A 330 -7.07 19.12 6.49
CA GLY A 330 -6.67 18.01 7.37
C GLY A 330 -7.38 16.69 7.10
N HIS A 331 -8.56 16.71 6.46
CA HIS A 331 -9.35 15.50 6.17
C HIS A 331 -9.76 15.43 4.69
N LEU A 332 -9.07 16.14 3.81
CA LEU A 332 -9.50 16.33 2.42
C LEU A 332 -9.58 15.01 1.64
N TRP A 333 -8.82 14.00 2.06
CA TRP A 333 -8.86 12.67 1.44
C TRP A 333 -10.17 11.89 1.71
N THR A 334 -10.80 12.12 2.87
CA THR A 334 -12.07 11.45 3.21
C THR A 334 -13.22 12.02 2.38
N TYR A 335 -13.08 13.25 1.90
CA TYR A 335 -13.98 13.85 0.92
C TYR A 335 -13.64 13.34 -0.49
N VAL A 336 -14.37 12.30 -0.93
CA VAL A 336 -14.15 11.61 -2.22
C VAL A 336 -13.97 12.57 -3.41
N PRO A 337 -14.78 13.64 -3.58
CA PRO A 337 -14.61 14.54 -4.71
C PRO A 337 -13.27 15.30 -4.76
N ALA A 338 -12.53 15.41 -3.64
CA ALA A 338 -11.22 16.05 -3.61
C ALA A 338 -10.04 15.12 -3.88
N ARG A 339 -10.25 13.80 -3.92
CA ARG A 339 -9.18 12.83 -4.18
C ARG A 339 -8.46 13.04 -5.52
N PRO A 340 -9.15 13.37 -6.64
CA PRO A 340 -8.45 13.69 -7.90
C PRO A 340 -7.44 14.84 -7.78
N TYR A 341 -7.79 15.89 -7.04
CA TYR A 341 -6.89 17.00 -6.73
C TYR A 341 -5.69 16.54 -5.90
N MET A 342 -5.94 15.80 -4.81
CA MET A 342 -4.87 15.28 -3.95
C MET A 342 -3.91 14.33 -4.67
N ARG A 343 -4.41 13.52 -5.61
CA ARG A 343 -3.58 12.67 -6.46
C ARG A 343 -2.69 13.49 -7.41
N ALA A 344 -3.22 14.56 -8.00
CA ALA A 344 -2.43 15.46 -8.84
C ALA A 344 -1.31 16.14 -8.06
N ARG A 345 -1.59 16.59 -6.83
CA ARG A 345 -0.62 17.16 -5.88
C ARG A 345 0.50 16.16 -5.54
N ALA A 346 0.15 14.92 -5.21
CA ALA A 346 1.13 13.87 -4.89
C ALA A 346 2.01 13.50 -6.09
N GLY A 347 1.40 13.37 -7.28
CA GLY A 347 2.15 13.14 -8.52
C GLY A 347 3.09 14.29 -8.88
N HIS A 348 2.67 15.54 -8.62
CA HIS A 348 3.51 16.72 -8.80
C HIS A 348 4.74 16.68 -7.87
N ALA A 349 4.56 16.35 -6.59
CA ALA A 349 5.66 16.20 -5.63
C ALA A 349 6.66 15.13 -6.08
N ALA A 350 6.18 13.97 -6.52
CA ALA A 350 7.01 12.90 -7.04
C ALA A 350 7.79 13.32 -8.30
N ALA A 351 7.14 14.03 -9.25
CA ALA A 351 7.80 14.54 -10.44
C ALA A 351 8.88 15.59 -10.13
N LEU A 352 8.67 16.44 -9.12
CA LEU A 352 9.66 17.40 -8.65
C LEU A 352 10.92 16.70 -8.11
N ASP A 353 10.75 15.65 -7.31
CA ASP A 353 11.90 14.90 -6.76
C ASP A 353 12.71 14.18 -7.86
N VAL A 354 12.03 13.55 -8.82
CA VAL A 354 12.68 12.93 -9.99
C VAL A 354 13.52 13.94 -10.78
N LEU A 355 13.04 15.19 -10.88
CA LEU A 355 13.76 16.29 -11.53
C LEU A 355 14.86 16.92 -10.66
N GLY A 356 15.11 16.40 -9.45
CA GLY A 356 16.09 16.93 -8.51
C GLY A 356 15.67 18.24 -7.85
N ARG A 357 14.40 18.65 -7.98
CA ARG A 357 13.84 19.85 -7.34
C ARG A 357 13.39 19.52 -5.91
N THR A 358 14.30 18.94 -5.12
CA THR A 358 13.99 18.30 -3.84
C THR A 358 13.29 19.24 -2.85
N ASP A 359 13.76 20.48 -2.72
CA ASP A 359 13.16 21.46 -1.80
C ASP A 359 11.71 21.82 -2.16
N GLU A 360 11.36 21.78 -3.45
CA GLU A 360 9.99 22.00 -3.92
C GLU A 360 9.13 20.77 -3.64
N ALA A 361 9.65 19.57 -3.89
CA ALA A 361 8.97 18.32 -3.55
C ALA A 361 8.67 18.22 -2.04
N ILE A 362 9.62 18.60 -1.18
CA ILE A 362 9.43 18.65 0.28
C ILE A 362 8.27 19.57 0.65
N ARG A 363 8.23 20.80 0.12
CA ARG A 363 7.12 21.74 0.41
C ARG A 363 5.78 21.20 -0.06
N GLU A 364 5.76 20.51 -1.19
CA GLU A 364 4.56 19.92 -1.75
C GLU A 364 4.01 18.79 -0.86
N TYR A 365 4.90 17.89 -0.40
CA TYR A 365 4.52 16.83 0.54
C TYR A 365 4.13 17.37 1.91
N GLU A 366 4.83 18.38 2.45
CA GLU A 366 4.42 19.07 3.68
C GLU A 366 3.01 19.65 3.55
N ALA A 367 2.71 20.32 2.43
CA ALA A 367 1.38 20.85 2.18
C ALA A 367 0.32 19.74 2.07
N LEU A 368 0.64 18.60 1.46
CA LEU A 368 -0.24 17.43 1.42
C LEU A 368 -0.57 16.88 2.81
N LEU A 369 0.41 16.80 3.71
CA LEU A 369 0.19 16.35 5.09
C LEU A 369 -0.65 17.33 5.92
N GLU A 370 -0.72 18.60 5.53
CA GLU A 370 -1.63 19.57 6.14
C GLU A 370 -3.06 19.50 5.57
N LEU A 371 -3.23 18.89 4.39
CA LEU A 371 -4.54 18.62 3.79
C LEU A 371 -5.09 17.24 4.21
N ASN A 372 -4.23 16.33 4.66
CA ASN A 372 -4.55 14.95 5.01
C ASN A 372 -3.69 14.50 6.20
N PHE A 373 -4.18 14.74 7.42
CA PHE A 373 -3.44 14.55 8.66
C PHE A 373 -3.05 13.09 8.90
N ASP A 374 -3.94 12.15 8.58
CA ASP A 374 -3.68 10.70 8.72
C ASP A 374 -2.84 10.15 7.56
N ASP A 375 -2.61 10.98 6.54
CA ASP A 375 -1.81 10.66 5.37
C ASP A 375 -2.19 9.31 4.74
N HIS A 376 -3.48 9.17 4.44
CA HIS A 376 -4.01 8.02 3.70
C HIS A 376 -3.30 7.74 2.37
N GLN A 377 -2.55 8.72 1.82
CA GLN A 377 -1.79 8.60 0.58
C GLN A 377 -0.34 8.11 0.80
N GLY A 378 0.11 7.95 2.04
CA GLY A 378 1.48 7.52 2.33
C GLY A 378 2.57 8.53 1.93
N ASN A 379 2.24 9.81 1.77
CA ASN A 379 3.21 10.86 1.42
C ASN A 379 4.32 10.99 2.48
N ARG A 380 4.04 10.61 3.74
CA ARG A 380 4.97 10.65 4.87
C ARG A 380 6.23 9.83 4.62
N TYR A 381 6.15 8.72 3.88
CA TYR A 381 7.31 7.89 3.57
C TYR A 381 8.27 8.62 2.62
N SER A 382 7.74 9.17 1.53
CA SER A 382 8.51 9.98 0.58
C SER A 382 9.12 11.20 1.28
N LEU A 383 8.33 11.92 2.09
CA LEU A 383 8.82 13.09 2.83
C LEU A 383 9.96 12.74 3.79
N LEU A 384 9.85 11.62 4.52
CA LEU A 384 10.92 11.15 5.41
C LEU A 384 12.22 10.88 4.64
N THR A 385 12.13 10.19 3.50
CA THR A 385 13.28 9.92 2.62
C THR A 385 13.91 11.22 2.14
N LEU A 386 13.12 12.21 1.71
CA LEU A 386 13.64 13.50 1.26
C LEU A 386 14.28 14.33 2.37
N TYR A 387 13.70 14.35 3.57
CA TYR A 387 14.33 15.01 4.70
C TYR A 387 15.71 14.40 5.03
N VAL A 388 15.83 13.08 5.00
CA VAL A 388 17.11 12.40 5.24
C VAL A 388 18.10 12.65 4.09
N LYS A 389 17.64 12.64 2.84
CA LYS A 389 18.43 12.96 1.63
C LYS A 389 19.11 14.32 1.77
N GLU A 390 18.33 15.34 2.16
CA GLU A 390 18.75 16.75 2.34
C GLU A 390 19.32 17.06 3.74
N ARG A 391 19.53 16.04 4.58
CA ARG A 391 20.07 16.19 5.96
C ARG A 391 19.24 17.10 6.87
N ARG A 392 17.94 17.25 6.58
CA ARG A 392 16.94 17.95 7.40
C ARG A 392 16.47 17.07 8.55
N TYR A 393 17.40 16.68 9.41
CA TYR A 393 17.15 15.64 10.40
C TYR A 393 16.23 16.07 11.54
N GLU A 394 16.11 17.37 11.80
CA GLU A 394 15.19 17.87 12.83
C GLU A 394 13.74 17.86 12.34
N GLU A 395 13.51 18.18 11.08
CA GLU A 395 12.23 17.99 10.38
C GLU A 395 11.85 16.50 10.36
N ALA A 396 12.78 15.64 9.95
CA ALA A 396 12.57 14.19 9.94
C ALA A 396 12.23 13.65 11.33
N ALA A 397 12.89 14.14 12.39
CA ALA A 397 12.60 13.73 13.75
C ALA A 397 11.21 14.18 14.23
N ARG A 398 10.74 15.36 13.81
CA ARG A 398 9.37 15.82 14.07
C ARG A 398 8.35 14.94 13.33
N LEU A 399 8.62 14.60 12.07
CA LEU A 399 7.76 13.73 11.28
C LEU A 399 7.64 12.33 11.91
N LEU A 400 8.77 11.71 12.28
CA LEU A 400 8.80 10.41 12.96
C LEU A 400 7.99 10.42 14.26
N LYS A 401 8.01 11.54 15.00
CA LYS A 401 7.22 11.71 16.22
C LYS A 401 5.73 11.88 15.92
N ARG A 402 5.37 12.61 14.87
CA ARG A 402 3.97 12.85 14.45
C ARG A 402 3.25 11.54 14.16
N TYR A 403 3.90 10.61 13.45
CA TYR A 403 3.37 9.28 13.17
C TYR A 403 4.09 8.21 13.99
N GLY A 404 4.13 8.35 15.32
CA GLY A 404 4.94 7.48 16.19
C GLY A 404 4.48 6.02 16.29
N GLU A 405 3.24 5.74 15.88
CA GLU A 405 2.60 4.41 15.91
C GLU A 405 2.93 3.56 14.67
N GLU A 406 3.49 4.18 13.64
CA GLU A 406 3.86 3.53 12.39
C GLU A 406 4.91 2.42 12.62
N ALA A 407 4.53 1.19 12.28
CA ALA A 407 5.29 -0.02 12.58
C ALA A 407 6.11 -0.57 11.38
N SER A 408 6.16 0.14 10.25
CA SER A 408 6.91 -0.29 9.07
C SER A 408 8.43 -0.23 9.20
N ALA A 409 9.11 -0.99 8.33
CA ALA A 409 10.54 -0.92 8.13
C ALA A 409 11.00 0.50 7.75
N ALA A 410 10.23 1.23 6.94
CA ALA A 410 10.54 2.60 6.54
C ALA A 410 10.70 3.53 7.75
N TRP A 411 9.80 3.43 8.72
CA TRP A 411 9.84 4.24 9.94
C TRP A 411 10.93 3.79 10.89
N ALA A 412 11.03 2.48 11.14
CA ALA A 412 11.99 1.93 12.09
C ALA A 412 13.45 2.16 11.63
N TYR A 413 13.77 1.87 10.37
CA TYR A 413 15.11 2.12 9.82
C TYR A 413 15.33 3.60 9.48
N GLY A 414 14.29 4.36 9.12
CA GLY A 414 14.35 5.81 8.99
C GLY A 414 14.77 6.49 10.30
N ALA A 415 14.24 6.05 11.44
CA ALA A 415 14.65 6.53 12.76
C ALA A 415 16.15 6.28 13.05
N VAL A 416 16.72 5.17 12.55
CA VAL A 416 18.16 4.91 12.65
C VAL A 416 18.97 5.93 11.84
N LEU A 417 18.59 6.19 10.59
CA LEU A 417 19.25 7.19 9.74
C LEU A 417 19.16 8.59 10.35
N VAL A 418 17.99 8.97 10.89
CA VAL A 418 17.77 10.27 11.53
C VAL A 418 18.60 10.42 12.80
N GLU A 419 18.61 9.44 13.70
CA GLU A 419 19.44 9.49 14.92
C GLU A 419 20.93 9.57 14.57
N TYR A 420 21.38 8.78 13.60
CA TYR A 420 22.76 8.82 13.12
C TYR A 420 23.12 10.19 12.56
N GLY A 421 22.23 10.78 11.75
CA GLY A 421 22.43 12.12 11.18
C GLY A 421 22.52 13.22 12.24
N ARG A 422 21.74 13.13 13.31
CA ARG A 422 21.70 14.15 14.39
C ARG A 422 22.84 14.03 15.38
N ARG A 423 23.20 12.79 15.76
CA ARG A 423 24.05 12.52 16.93
C ARG A 423 25.17 11.53 16.67
N GLY A 424 25.30 11.02 15.46
CA GLY A 424 26.27 9.99 15.11
C GLY A 424 26.03 8.67 15.84
N ARG A 425 27.10 7.94 16.14
CA ARG A 425 27.03 6.64 16.80
C ARG A 425 26.84 6.79 18.31
N THR A 426 25.60 6.59 18.78
CA THR A 426 25.23 6.61 20.19
C THR A 426 24.74 5.24 20.68
N ARG A 427 24.64 5.04 22.00
CA ARG A 427 23.94 3.86 22.56
C ARG A 427 22.48 3.80 22.10
N LYS A 428 21.83 4.96 21.92
CA LYS A 428 20.46 5.07 21.42
C LYS A 428 20.36 4.56 19.98
N LEU A 429 21.30 4.91 19.10
CA LEU A 429 21.37 4.39 17.73
C LEU A 429 21.39 2.85 17.71
N GLY A 430 22.18 2.23 18.60
CA GLY A 430 22.23 0.78 18.75
C GLY A 430 20.87 0.17 19.08
N ARG A 431 20.14 0.74 20.05
CA ARG A 431 18.80 0.29 20.42
C ARG A 431 17.77 0.47 19.31
N LEU A 432 17.84 1.59 18.58
CA LEU A 432 16.98 1.83 17.42
C LEU A 432 17.22 0.79 16.32
N LEU A 433 18.48 0.44 16.05
CA LEU A 433 18.80 -0.59 15.08
C LEU A 433 18.30 -1.97 15.53
N ASP A 434 18.43 -2.32 16.81
CA ASP A 434 17.92 -3.60 17.32
C ASP A 434 16.39 -3.69 17.12
N ARG A 435 15.66 -2.62 17.45
CA ARG A 435 14.21 -2.52 17.18
C ARG A 435 13.90 -2.60 15.68
N ALA A 436 14.67 -1.93 14.83
CA ALA A 436 14.47 -1.99 13.38
C ALA A 436 14.67 -3.40 12.82
N VAL A 437 15.63 -4.16 13.37
CA VAL A 437 15.85 -5.57 13.01
C VAL A 437 14.72 -6.46 13.52
N GLU A 438 14.12 -6.16 14.68
CA GLU A 438 12.93 -6.86 15.17
C GLU A 438 11.71 -6.62 14.27
N VAL A 439 11.49 -5.38 13.86
CA VAL A 439 10.43 -4.98 12.91
C VAL A 439 10.62 -5.70 11.58
N ASN A 440 11.81 -5.60 10.99
CA ASN A 440 12.11 -6.29 9.74
C ASN A 440 13.58 -6.71 9.65
N ARG A 441 13.83 -8.00 9.92
CA ARG A 441 15.18 -8.61 9.88
C ARG A 441 15.76 -8.73 8.48
N HIS A 442 14.95 -8.60 7.42
CA HIS A 442 15.38 -8.87 6.05
C HIS A 442 16.16 -7.69 5.45
N VAL A 443 15.96 -6.47 5.95
CA VAL A 443 16.59 -5.23 5.47
C VAL A 443 18.12 -5.28 5.55
N VAL A 444 18.70 -5.63 6.71
CA VAL A 444 20.16 -5.61 6.91
C VAL A 444 20.91 -6.50 5.91
N PRO A 445 20.50 -7.75 5.63
CA PRO A 445 21.09 -8.57 4.57
C PRO A 445 21.13 -7.89 3.19
N PHE A 446 20.08 -7.16 2.79
CA PHE A 446 20.07 -6.44 1.51
C PHE A 446 20.97 -5.20 1.54
N LEU A 447 20.90 -4.39 2.61
CA LEU A 447 21.77 -3.22 2.79
C LEU A 447 23.26 -3.62 2.74
N LEU A 448 23.62 -4.76 3.32
CA LEU A 448 24.99 -5.27 3.35
C LEU A 448 25.42 -6.02 2.08
N HIS A 449 24.54 -6.15 1.09
CA HIS A 449 24.71 -6.96 -0.12
C HIS A 449 25.02 -8.44 0.17
N LEU A 450 24.49 -8.98 1.27
CA LEU A 450 24.54 -10.41 1.59
C LEU A 450 23.46 -11.19 0.84
N ARG A 451 22.40 -10.49 0.39
CA ARG A 451 21.40 -10.98 -0.55
C ARG A 451 21.30 -10.03 -1.74
N PRO A 452 21.15 -10.55 -2.96
CA PRO A 452 20.97 -9.70 -4.14
C PRO A 452 19.60 -9.04 -4.10
N LEU A 453 19.54 -7.74 -4.42
CA LEU A 453 18.26 -7.07 -4.66
C LEU A 453 17.65 -7.58 -5.97
N PRO A 454 16.33 -7.76 -6.05
CA PRO A 454 15.67 -8.02 -7.32
C PRO A 454 15.84 -6.81 -8.26
N LYS A 455 15.62 -7.02 -9.56
CA LYS A 455 15.76 -5.95 -10.56
C LYS A 455 14.63 -4.94 -10.56
N VAL A 456 13.46 -5.37 -10.06
CA VAL A 456 12.25 -4.56 -9.98
C VAL A 456 11.77 -4.55 -8.53
N PRO A 457 11.19 -3.44 -8.07
CA PRO A 457 10.55 -3.40 -6.77
C PRO A 457 9.37 -4.40 -6.73
N PRO A 458 8.99 -4.87 -5.54
CA PRO A 458 7.86 -5.76 -5.38
C PRO A 458 6.56 -5.03 -5.71
N VAL A 459 5.63 -5.75 -6.32
CA VAL A 459 4.27 -5.24 -6.57
C VAL A 459 3.46 -5.23 -5.26
N TRP A 460 3.76 -6.15 -4.35
CA TRP A 460 3.06 -6.34 -3.08
C TRP A 460 4.00 -6.20 -1.90
N ILE A 461 3.62 -5.37 -0.94
CA ILE A 461 4.40 -5.08 0.27
C ILE A 461 3.59 -5.58 1.46
N ALA A 462 4.20 -6.44 2.28
CA ALA A 462 3.60 -6.89 3.54
C ALA A 462 4.57 -6.59 4.70
N LEU A 463 4.06 -6.04 5.79
CA LEU A 463 4.88 -5.62 6.93
C LEU A 463 5.71 -6.79 7.50
N GLY A 464 6.96 -6.51 7.86
CA GLY A 464 7.93 -7.46 8.39
C GLY A 464 8.49 -8.47 7.39
N THR A 465 8.05 -8.45 6.12
CA THR A 465 8.47 -9.43 5.12
C THR A 465 9.71 -9.03 4.33
N GLU A 466 10.19 -9.96 3.52
CA GLU A 466 11.20 -9.69 2.51
C GLU A 466 10.74 -8.65 1.47
N SER A 467 9.46 -8.59 1.09
CA SER A 467 9.00 -7.61 0.10
C SER A 467 9.03 -6.19 0.65
N GLU A 468 8.61 -5.97 1.89
CA GLU A 468 8.79 -4.68 2.56
C GLU A 468 10.26 -4.29 2.67
N ALA A 469 11.14 -5.24 3.01
CA ALA A 469 12.56 -4.97 3.08
C ALA A 469 13.16 -4.57 1.73
N VAL A 470 12.75 -5.23 0.65
CA VAL A 470 13.14 -4.85 -0.71
C VAL A 470 12.65 -3.45 -1.03
N SER A 471 11.36 -3.15 -0.82
CA SER A 471 10.79 -1.83 -1.08
C SER A 471 11.56 -0.73 -0.35
N TYR A 472 11.80 -0.93 0.95
CA TYR A 472 12.58 0.00 1.76
C TYR A 472 13.98 0.24 1.20
N VAL A 473 14.69 -0.82 0.81
CA VAL A 473 16.08 -0.72 0.33
C VAL A 473 16.14 -0.09 -1.06
N PHE A 474 15.15 -0.30 -1.92
CA PHE A 474 15.05 0.40 -3.22
C PHE A 474 15.01 1.92 -3.03
N GLU A 475 14.19 2.39 -2.09
CA GLU A 475 14.00 3.82 -1.85
C GLU A 475 15.12 4.44 -1.00
N ASN A 476 15.56 3.73 0.04
CA ASN A 476 16.41 4.31 1.09
C ASN A 476 17.83 3.74 1.11
N GLY A 477 18.13 2.68 0.37
CA GLY A 477 19.46 2.07 0.28
C GLY A 477 20.59 3.07 -0.03
N PRO A 478 20.42 3.97 -1.04
CA PRO A 478 21.41 5.01 -1.33
C PRO A 478 21.75 5.92 -0.13
N LEU A 479 20.78 6.18 0.74
CA LEU A 479 20.99 6.99 1.95
C LEU A 479 21.90 6.29 2.96
N TRP A 480 21.79 4.96 3.08
CA TRP A 480 22.69 4.14 3.89
C TRP A 480 24.09 4.05 3.27
N TRP A 481 24.18 3.73 1.98
CA TRP A 481 25.46 3.49 1.31
C TRP A 481 26.35 4.73 1.21
N ARG A 482 25.75 5.93 1.19
CA ARG A 482 26.47 7.20 1.28
C ARG A 482 27.22 7.33 2.62
N GLU A 483 26.70 6.75 3.69
CA GLU A 483 27.25 6.84 5.05
C GLU A 483 28.20 5.66 5.35
N LYS A 484 29.42 5.72 4.77
CA LYS A 484 30.43 4.63 4.85
C LYS A 484 30.71 4.14 6.27
N GLU A 485 30.78 5.07 7.22
CA GLU A 485 30.97 4.74 8.63
C GLU A 485 29.79 3.97 9.20
N LEU A 486 28.55 4.41 8.97
CA LEU A 486 27.36 3.69 9.42
C LEU A 486 27.33 2.26 8.86
N MET A 487 27.65 2.09 7.58
CA MET A 487 27.70 0.78 6.93
C MET A 487 28.77 -0.15 7.50
N GLN A 488 29.96 0.38 7.80
CA GLN A 488 31.01 -0.42 8.43
C GLN A 488 30.59 -0.89 9.83
N TRP A 489 29.98 0.00 10.61
CA TRP A 489 29.45 -0.33 11.94
C TRP A 489 28.34 -1.37 11.88
N LEU A 490 27.38 -1.21 10.96
CA LEU A 490 26.31 -2.17 10.72
C LEU A 490 26.88 -3.56 10.39
N ARG A 491 27.88 -3.63 9.50
CA ARG A 491 28.53 -4.89 9.12
C ARG A 491 29.23 -5.58 10.30
N LEU A 492 29.94 -4.83 11.15
CA LEU A 492 30.60 -5.38 12.33
C LEU A 492 29.59 -5.89 13.36
N ARG A 493 28.54 -5.10 13.64
CA ARG A 493 27.47 -5.47 14.57
C ARG A 493 26.74 -6.73 14.10
N TRP A 494 26.34 -6.77 12.83
CA TRP A 494 25.66 -7.93 12.24
C TRP A 494 26.47 -9.22 12.35
N ARG A 495 27.79 -9.15 12.12
CA ARG A 495 28.67 -10.32 12.30
C ARG A 495 28.78 -10.79 13.75
N ALA A 496 28.71 -9.87 14.71
CA ALA A 496 28.77 -10.20 16.12
C ALA A 496 27.49 -10.86 16.62
N THR A 497 26.32 -10.44 16.11
CA THR A 497 25.00 -10.98 16.50
C THR A 497 24.58 -12.21 15.68
N SER A 498 25.14 -12.41 14.49
CA SER A 498 24.80 -13.54 13.59
C SER A 498 25.74 -14.74 13.72
N ARG A 499 26.67 -14.75 14.69
CA ARG A 499 27.48 -15.94 15.00
C ARG A 499 26.63 -16.91 15.82
N PRO A 500 26.58 -18.21 15.44
CA PRO A 500 25.76 -19.22 16.10
C PRO A 500 26.15 -19.45 17.55
#